data_AF-Q05YB0-F1
#
_entry.id   AF-Q05YB0-F1
#
_cell.length_a   1.000
_cell.length_b   1.000
_cell.length_c   1.000
_cell.angle_alpha   90.00
_cell.angle_beta   90.00
_cell.angle_gamma   90.00
#
_symmetry.space_group_name_H-M   'P 1'
#
loop_
_entity.id
_entity.type
_entity.pdbx_description
1 polymer ?
#
loop_
_entity_poly.entity_id
_entity_poly.type
_entity_poly.pdbx_seq_one_letter_code
_entity_poly.pdbx_strand_id
1 'polypeptide(L)'
;MKAGTRLAGILIFSPVLGFRPWRAERSRGSKEPKPRIDTFLPSTTESMMVSIAASTTRDTSVLVSSVRAATRLTRSALFMGRE
;
A
#
# COMPACT_ATOMS: atom_id res chain seq x y z
N MET A 1 36.80 -5.89 -17.37
CA MET A 1 35.68 -5.40 -16.54
C MET A 1 35.71 -6.11 -15.19
N LYS A 2 35.75 -5.37 -14.07
CA LYS A 2 35.78 -5.97 -12.71
C LYS A 2 34.37 -5.92 -12.13
N ALA A 3 33.70 -7.07 -12.06
CA ALA A 3 32.34 -7.17 -11.53
C ALA A 3 32.36 -7.05 -9.99
N GLY A 4 31.55 -6.13 -9.45
CA GLY A 4 31.33 -6.05 -8.01
C GLY A 4 30.17 -6.96 -7.61
N THR A 5 30.40 -7.85 -6.66
CA THR A 5 29.35 -8.71 -6.08
C THR A 5 28.56 -7.90 -5.06
N ARG A 6 27.28 -7.58 -5.32
CA ARG A 6 26.39 -7.07 -4.27
C ARG A 6 25.91 -8.25 -3.43
N LEU A 7 26.19 -8.22 -2.13
CA LEU A 7 25.72 -9.23 -1.19
C LEU A 7 24.20 -9.21 -1.13
N ALA A 8 23.58 -10.39 -1.16
CA ALA A 8 22.13 -10.55 -1.19
C ALA A 8 21.51 -9.91 0.06
N GLY A 9 20.70 -8.86 -0.14
CA GLY A 9 19.86 -8.29 0.90
C GLY A 9 18.67 -9.20 1.20
N ILE A 10 18.16 -9.11 2.43
CA ILE A 10 16.91 -9.76 2.81
C ILE A 10 15.77 -8.86 2.34
N LEU A 11 14.90 -9.38 1.46
CA LEU A 11 13.72 -8.65 1.01
C LEU A 11 12.50 -9.10 1.81
N ILE A 12 11.79 -8.14 2.36
CA ILE A 12 10.60 -8.33 3.19
C ILE A 12 9.44 -7.60 2.50
N PHE A 13 8.46 -8.36 1.97
CA PHE A 13 7.43 -7.82 1.08
C PHE A 13 6.11 -7.41 1.77
N SER A 14 5.93 -7.63 3.08
CA SER A 14 4.66 -7.28 3.76
C SER A 14 4.78 -7.18 5.28
N PRO A 15 4.20 -6.17 5.96
CA PRO A 15 4.38 -5.91 7.40
C PRO A 15 3.65 -6.88 8.36
N VAL A 16 3.09 -7.98 7.87
CA VAL A 16 2.20 -8.86 8.67
C VAL A 16 3.01 -9.93 9.43
N LEU A 17 2.68 -10.16 10.70
CA LEU A 17 3.35 -11.10 11.61
C LEU A 17 3.46 -12.51 11.00
N GLY A 18 4.66 -12.86 10.54
CA GLY A 18 4.95 -14.15 9.87
C GLY A 18 6.12 -14.11 8.89
N PHE A 19 6.98 -13.07 8.97
CA PHE A 19 8.09 -12.80 8.07
C PHE A 19 9.05 -13.98 7.88
N ARG A 20 8.81 -14.77 6.83
CA ARG A 20 9.84 -15.62 6.24
C ARG A 20 10.68 -14.78 5.27
N PRO A 21 11.93 -14.43 5.61
CA PRO A 21 12.80 -13.68 4.71
C PRO A 21 13.10 -14.49 3.44
N TRP A 22 12.79 -13.94 2.27
CA TRP A 22 13.17 -14.53 1.00
C TRP A 22 14.57 -14.05 0.62
N ARG A 23 15.43 -14.96 0.13
CA ARG A 23 16.76 -14.60 -0.35
C ARG A 23 16.60 -13.86 -1.68
N ALA A 24 16.92 -12.57 -1.71
CA ALA A 24 16.90 -11.80 -2.95
C ALA A 24 17.90 -12.40 -3.95
N GLU A 25 17.48 -12.47 -5.21
CA GLU A 25 18.29 -13.01 -6.30
C GLU A 25 19.56 -12.18 -6.51
N ARG A 26 20.70 -12.85 -6.75
CA ARG A 26 22.00 -12.16 -6.87
C ARG A 26 22.09 -11.49 -8.24
N SER A 27 22.01 -10.16 -8.29
CA SER A 27 22.24 -9.42 -9.52
C SER A 27 23.74 -9.11 -9.71
N ARG A 28 24.26 -9.41 -10.90
CA ARG A 28 25.63 -9.05 -11.29
C ARG A 28 25.62 -7.62 -11.83
N GLY A 29 25.81 -6.63 -10.94
CA GLY A 29 25.84 -5.23 -11.34
C GLY A 29 27.06 -4.90 -12.20
N SER A 30 26.86 -4.36 -13.40
CA SER A 30 27.91 -3.59 -14.09
C SER A 30 28.21 -2.36 -13.22
N LYS A 31 29.46 -1.87 -13.29
CA LYS A 31 29.86 -0.66 -12.58
C LYS A 31 29.41 0.55 -13.41
N GLU A 32 28.10 0.67 -13.61
CA GLU A 32 27.54 1.74 -14.42
C GLU A 32 27.58 3.07 -13.65
N PRO A 33 27.90 4.21 -14.31
CA PRO A 33 27.79 5.50 -13.68
C PRO A 33 26.37 5.61 -13.12
N LYS A 34 26.28 6.01 -11.84
CA LYS A 34 25.01 6.12 -11.09
C LYS A 34 23.91 6.68 -12.02
N PRO A 35 22.76 6.02 -12.14
CA PRO A 35 21.65 6.68 -12.78
C PRO A 35 21.39 7.95 -11.96
N ARG A 36 21.38 9.09 -12.63
CA ARG A 36 20.75 10.30 -12.09
C ARG A 36 19.37 9.86 -11.65
N ILE A 37 19.12 9.88 -10.34
CA ILE A 37 17.83 9.69 -9.65
C ILE A 37 16.85 8.87 -10.50
N ASP A 38 16.66 7.58 -10.20
CA ASP A 38 15.59 6.75 -10.78
C ASP A 38 14.24 7.42 -10.50
N THR A 39 13.90 8.38 -11.35
CA THR A 39 12.66 9.12 -11.32
C THR A 39 11.70 8.12 -11.92
N PHE A 40 10.90 7.49 -11.07
CA PHE A 40 9.87 6.56 -11.50
C PHE A 40 9.19 7.08 -12.76
N LEU A 41 8.97 6.19 -13.73
CA LEU A 41 8.31 6.56 -14.98
C LEU A 41 7.02 7.35 -14.63
N PRO A 42 6.68 8.43 -15.35
CA PRO A 42 5.48 9.22 -15.05
C PRO A 42 4.21 8.37 -14.88
N SER A 43 4.09 7.29 -15.68
CA SER A 43 3.02 6.30 -15.60
C SER A 43 2.92 5.58 -14.24
N THR A 44 4.04 5.30 -13.58
CA THR A 44 4.05 4.71 -12.23
C THR A 44 3.49 5.69 -11.19
N THR A 45 3.83 6.98 -11.33
CA THR A 45 3.31 8.04 -10.47
C THR A 45 1.81 8.27 -10.71
N GLU A 46 1.38 8.28 -11.97
CA GLU A 46 -0.03 8.38 -12.36
C GLU A 46 -0.86 7.22 -11.77
N SER A 47 -0.40 5.98 -11.97
CA SER A 47 -1.06 4.79 -11.42
C SER A 47 -1.15 4.83 -9.89
N MET A 48 -0.10 5.32 -9.22
CA MET A 48 -0.10 5.53 -7.78
C MET A 48 -1.12 6.60 -7.35
N MET A 49 -1.18 7.75 -8.04
CA MET A 49 -2.16 8.80 -7.76
C MET A 49 -3.60 8.29 -7.93
N VAL A 50 -3.88 7.57 -9.03
CA VAL A 50 -5.21 6.96 -9.28
C VAL A 50 -5.57 5.96 -8.18
N SER A 51 -4.62 5.12 -7.78
CA SER A 51 -4.83 4.11 -6.73
C SER A 51 -5.13 4.75 -5.37
N ILE A 52 -4.41 5.81 -5.00
CA ILE A 52 -4.67 6.57 -3.76
C ILE A 52 -6.03 7.26 -3.82
N ALA A 53 -6.39 7.89 -4.94
CA ALA A 53 -7.68 8.54 -5.11
C ALA A 53 -8.84 7.54 -5.00
N ALA A 54 -8.72 6.38 -5.65
CA ALA A 54 -9.71 5.31 -5.58
C ALA A 54 -9.85 4.74 -4.15
N SER A 55 -8.74 4.53 -3.45
CA SER A 55 -8.73 4.05 -2.07
C SER A 55 -9.40 5.06 -1.13
N THR A 56 -9.03 6.33 -1.23
CA THR A 56 -9.61 7.42 -0.42
C THR A 56 -11.13 7.54 -0.65
N THR A 57 -11.58 7.44 -1.90
CA THR A 57 -13.01 7.48 -2.25
C THR A 57 -13.77 6.27 -1.68
N ARG A 58 -13.16 5.08 -1.72
CA ARG A 58 -13.74 3.88 -1.13
C ARG A 58 -13.88 4.01 0.39
N ASP A 59 -12.83 4.46 1.06
CA ASP A 59 -12.81 4.61 2.52
C ASP A 59 -13.87 5.61 3.01
N THR A 60 -13.99 6.75 2.33
CA THR A 60 -15.03 7.75 2.63
C THR A 60 -16.44 7.20 2.43
N SER A 61 -16.69 6.46 1.35
CA SER A 61 -17.98 5.80 1.10
C SER A 61 -18.34 4.78 2.20
N VAL A 62 -17.38 3.94 2.59
CA VAL A 62 -17.56 2.97 3.69
C VAL A 62 -17.89 3.69 4.99
N LEU A 63 -17.15 4.76 5.33
CA LEU A 63 -17.40 5.55 6.53
C LEU A 63 -18.81 6.16 6.54
N VAL A 64 -19.24 6.78 5.45
CA VAL A 64 -20.58 7.38 5.32
C VAL A 64 -21.67 6.32 5.49
N SER A 65 -21.50 5.15 4.87
CA SER A 65 -22.46 4.04 5.01
C SER A 65 -22.57 3.55 6.46
N SER A 66 -21.43 3.46 7.16
CA SER A 66 -21.34 3.07 8.57
C SER A 66 -22.04 4.09 9.47
N VAL A 67 -21.77 5.38 9.29
CA VAL A 67 -22.43 6.47 10.05
C VAL A 67 -23.94 6.46 9.83
N ARG A 68 -24.39 6.25 8.58
CA ARG A 68 -25.81 6.16 8.25
C ARG A 68 -26.47 4.95 8.92
N ALA A 69 -25.79 3.80 8.91
CA ALA A 69 -26.27 2.59 9.58
C ALA A 69 -26.37 2.80 11.09
N ALA A 70 -25.33 3.34 11.72
CA ALA A 70 -25.32 3.66 13.15
C ALA A 70 -26.46 4.61 13.52
N THR A 71 -26.64 5.69 12.76
CA THR A 71 -27.74 6.65 12.97
C THR A 71 -29.11 5.97 12.87
N ARG A 72 -29.31 5.10 11.87
CA ARG A 72 -30.55 4.35 11.70
C ARG A 72 -30.82 3.41 12.88
N LEU A 73 -29.79 2.71 13.35
CA LEU A 73 -29.87 1.82 14.52
C LEU A 73 -30.24 2.59 15.78
N THR A 74 -29.57 3.71 16.07
CA THR A 74 -29.88 4.56 17.23
C THR A 74 -31.31 5.08 17.18
N ARG A 75 -31.76 5.57 16.01
CA ARG A 75 -33.16 6.02 15.83
C ARG A 75 -34.17 4.90 16.06
N SER A 76 -33.88 3.70 15.56
CA SER A 76 -34.75 2.54 15.77
C SER A 76 -34.82 2.16 17.26
N ALA A 77 -33.69 2.14 17.95
CA ALA A 77 -33.64 1.83 19.38
C ALA A 77 -34.43 2.84 20.23
N LEU A 78 -34.33 4.14 19.92
CA LEU A 78 -35.10 5.19 20.60
C LEU A 78 -36.61 5.05 20.36
N PHE A 79 -37.03 4.59 19.19
CA PHE A 79 -38.44 4.37 18.90
C PHE A 79 -38.98 3.14 19.63
N MET A 80 -38.21 2.04 19.69
CA MET A 80 -38.62 0.82 20.38
C MET A 80 -38.58 0.94 21.91
N GLY A 81 -37.79 1.86 22.47
CA GLY A 81 -37.67 2.07 23.92
C GLY A 81 -38.68 3.07 24.50
N ARG A 82 -39.63 3.56 23.71
CA ARG A 82 -40.67 4.52 24.13
C ARG A 82 -42.00 3.78 24.34
N GLU A 83 -42.13 3.12 25.49
CA GLU A 83 -43.38 2.54 26.03
C GLU A 83 -44.11 3.58 26.91
#